data_AF-A0A6A4FMA0-F1
#
_entry.id   AF-A0A6A4FMA0-F1
#
_cell.length_a   1.000
_cell.length_b   1.000
_cell.length_c   1.000
_cell.angle_alpha   90.00
_cell.angle_beta   90.00
_cell.angle_gamma   90.00
#
_symmetry.space_group_name_H-M   'P 1'
#
loop_
_entity.id
_entity.type
_entity.pdbx_description
1 polymer ?
#
loop_
_entity_poly.entity_id
_entity_poly.type
_entity_poly.pdbx_seq_one_letter_code
_entity_poly.pdbx_strand_id
1 'polypeptide(L)'
;MWDACSDRQKTSAYKLTVNYMKLFLPNGFELDPTAPDYCDQVLRTGIEAEAGLYKFFEENGVKSKNGLAVLKQLRKSLIKSLL
;
A
#
# COMPACT_ATOMS: atom_id res chain seq x y z
N MET A 1 -13.83 -14.21 -23.98
CA MET A 1 -13.00 -14.96 -23.00
C MET A 1 -11.73 -14.16 -22.70
N TRP A 2 -11.85 -12.91 -22.24
CA TRP A 2 -10.69 -11.98 -22.14
C TRP A 2 -10.73 -11.02 -20.94
N ASP A 3 -11.87 -10.87 -20.26
CA ASP A 3 -12.00 -9.87 -19.20
C ASP A 3 -11.54 -10.38 -17.82
N ALA A 4 -11.73 -11.68 -17.55
CA ALA A 4 -11.42 -12.29 -16.25
C ALA A 4 -9.92 -12.26 -15.89
N CYS A 5 -9.01 -12.26 -16.87
CA CYS A 5 -7.57 -12.20 -16.60
C CYS A 5 -7.12 -10.79 -16.17
N SER A 6 -7.70 -9.75 -16.78
CA SER A 6 -7.44 -8.36 -16.41
C SER A 6 -8.02 -8.06 -15.02
N ASP A 7 -9.23 -8.54 -14.73
CA ASP A 7 -9.87 -8.38 -13.42
C ASP A 7 -9.10 -9.09 -12.30
N ARG A 8 -8.63 -10.31 -12.58
CA ARG A 8 -7.78 -11.07 -11.65
C ARG A 8 -6.44 -10.38 -11.40
N GLN A 9 -5.83 -9.80 -12.43
CA GLN A 9 -4.58 -9.03 -12.29
C GLN A 9 -4.77 -7.70 -11.55
N LYS A 10 -5.89 -7.00 -11.77
CA LYS A 10 -6.24 -5.78 -11.01
C LYS A 10 -6.47 -6.12 -9.53
N THR A 11 -7.19 -7.21 -9.26
CA THR A 11 -7.44 -7.70 -7.90
C THR A 11 -6.15 -8.10 -7.18
N SER A 12 -5.20 -8.74 -7.87
CA SER A 12 -3.91 -9.10 -7.27
C SER A 12 -3.01 -7.88 -7.05
N ALA A 13 -3.00 -6.91 -7.98
CA ALA A 13 -2.26 -5.66 -7.83
C ALA A 13 -2.81 -4.82 -6.67
N TYR A 14 -4.13 -4.70 -6.52
CA TYR A 14 -4.77 -4.02 -5.40
C TYR A 14 -4.41 -4.67 -4.06
N LYS A 15 -4.55 -6.01 -3.95
CA LYS A 15 -4.17 -6.75 -2.75
C LYS A 15 -2.69 -6.55 -2.39
N LEU A 16 -1.82 -6.53 -3.39
CA LEU A 16 -0.39 -6.29 -3.20
C LEU A 16 -0.12 -4.86 -2.70
N THR A 17 -0.76 -3.86 -3.30
CA THR A 17 -0.67 -2.46 -2.85
C THR A 17 -1.15 -2.29 -1.41
N VAL A 18 -2.30 -2.87 -1.06
CA VAL A 18 -2.85 -2.81 0.31
C VAL A 18 -1.91 -3.50 1.30
N ASN A 19 -1.37 -4.67 0.96
CA ASN A 19 -0.38 -5.35 1.79
C ASN A 19 0.90 -4.52 1.96
N TYR A 20 1.31 -3.77 0.93
CA TYR A 20 2.44 -2.85 1.06
C TYR A 20 2.12 -1.65 1.93
N MET A 21 0.94 -1.04 1.79
CA MET A 21 0.51 0.05 2.65
C MET A 21 0.49 -0.34 4.13
N LYS A 22 0.12 -1.59 4.44
CA LYS A 22 0.18 -2.11 5.82
C LYS A 22 1.59 -2.12 6.43
N LEU A 23 2.65 -2.19 5.63
CA LEU A 23 4.04 -2.13 6.12
C LEU A 23 4.43 -0.74 6.65
N PHE A 24 3.71 0.30 6.23
CA PHE A 24 3.99 1.68 6.58
C PHE A 24 3.12 2.19 7.73
N LEU A 25 2.41 1.29 8.41
CA LEU A 25 1.64 1.61 9.60
C LEU A 25 2.52 1.46 10.85
N PRO A 26 2.92 2.56 11.51
CA PRO A 26 3.83 2.51 12.65
C PRO A 26 3.26 1.77 13.85
N ASN A 27 1.92 1.76 13.98
CA ASN A 27 1.20 1.10 15.07
C ASN A 27 0.55 -0.24 14.64
N GLY A 28 0.84 -0.72 13.43
CA GLY A 28 0.20 -1.91 12.86
C GLY A 28 -1.19 -1.65 12.28
N PHE A 29 -1.91 -2.73 11.96
CA PHE A 29 -3.23 -2.69 11.32
C PHE A 29 -4.28 -3.27 12.26
N GLU A 30 -4.98 -2.41 12.98
CA GLU A 30 -6.07 -2.77 13.90
C GLU A 30 -7.32 -2.00 13.47
N LEU A 31 -8.19 -2.65 12.69
CA LEU A 31 -9.49 -2.13 12.33
C LEU A 31 -10.55 -3.00 12.98
N ASP A 32 -11.51 -2.39 13.67
CA ASP A 32 -12.66 -3.08 14.22
C ASP A 32 -13.84 -2.99 13.22
N PRO A 33 -14.18 -4.08 12.49
CA PRO A 33 -15.27 -4.07 11.52
C PRO A 33 -16.65 -3.93 12.18
N THR A 34 -16.75 -4.09 13.50
CA THR A 34 -17.99 -3.94 14.25
C THR A 34 -18.19 -2.53 14.79
N ALA A 35 -17.16 -1.68 14.72
CA ALA A 35 -17.21 -0.33 15.21
C ALA A 35 -18.09 0.57 14.31
N PRO A 36 -18.93 1.45 14.89
CA PRO A 36 -19.76 2.36 14.12
C PRO A 36 -18.94 3.39 13.32
N ASP A 37 -17.69 3.64 13.72
CA ASP A 37 -16.74 4.52 13.02
C ASP A 37 -15.74 3.76 12.13
N TYR A 38 -16.03 2.50 11.75
CA TYR A 38 -15.14 1.68 10.91
C TYR A 38 -14.68 2.41 9.63
N CYS A 39 -15.58 3.12 8.95
CA CYS A 39 -15.22 3.89 7.75
C CYS A 39 -14.19 4.99 8.05
N ASP A 40 -14.32 5.67 9.19
CA ASP A 40 -13.38 6.70 9.63
C ASP A 40 -12.05 6.10 10.09
N GLN A 41 -12.09 4.92 10.74
CA GLN A 41 -10.88 4.14 11.05
C GLN A 41 -10.11 3.78 9.77
N VAL A 42 -10.80 3.21 8.76
CA VAL A 42 -10.21 2.87 7.46
C VAL A 42 -9.57 4.10 6.81
N LEU A 43 -10.25 5.24 6.82
CA LEU A 43 -9.75 6.47 6.22
C LEU A 43 -8.49 6.99 6.94
N ARG A 44 -8.51 7.07 8.27
CA ARG A 44 -7.35 7.48 9.08
C ARG A 44 -6.15 6.59 8.84
N THR A 45 -6.35 5.26 8.89
CA THR A 45 -5.30 4.27 8.63
C THR A 45 -4.74 4.41 7.21
N GLY A 46 -5.59 4.67 6.20
CA GLY A 46 -5.15 4.92 4.83
C GLY A 46 -4.25 6.15 4.70
N ILE A 47 -4.62 7.25 5.36
CA ILE A 47 -3.84 8.50 5.38
C ILE A 47 -2.48 8.30 6.05
N GLU A 48 -2.45 7.61 7.19
CA GLU A 48 -1.19 7.31 7.89
C GLU A 48 -0.25 6.42 7.07
N ALA A 49 -0.79 5.37 6.44
CA ALA A 49 -0.02 4.49 5.57
C ALA A 49 0.56 5.24 4.36
N GLU A 50 -0.23 6.14 3.76
CA GLU A 50 0.23 6.98 2.65
C GLU A 50 1.36 7.92 3.09
N ALA A 51 1.24 8.55 4.26
CA ALA A 51 2.28 9.41 4.80
C ALA A 51 3.59 8.64 5.08
N GLY A 52 3.50 7.44 5.67
CA GLY A 52 4.65 6.57 5.91
C GLY A 52 5.32 6.12 4.61
N LEU A 53 4.53 5.80 3.58
CA LEU A 53 5.01 5.43 2.25
C LEU A 53 5.79 6.57 1.59
N TYR A 54 5.27 7.81 1.63
CA TYR A 54 5.97 8.95 1.05
C TYR A 54 7.26 9.28 1.81
N LYS A 55 7.24 9.20 3.15
CA LYS A 55 8.45 9.40 3.96
C LYS A 55 9.55 8.41 3.56
N PHE A 56 9.19 7.12 3.44
CA PHE A 56 10.12 6.09 2.98
C PHE A 56 10.69 6.40 1.58
N PHE A 57 9.88 6.92 0.66
CA PHE A 57 10.32 7.32 -0.67
C PHE A 57 11.25 8.51 -0.69
N GLU A 58 10.99 9.52 0.15
CA GLU A 58 11.89 10.65 0.32
C GLU A 58 13.25 10.19 0.86
N GLU A 59 13.26 9.34 1.89
CA GLU A 59 14.48 8.73 2.45
C GLU A 59 15.26 7.88 1.42
N ASN A 60 14.56 7.28 0.45
CA ASN A 60 15.16 6.46 -0.61
C ASN A 60 15.42 7.24 -1.92
N GLY A 61 15.26 8.56 -1.92
CA GLY A 61 15.57 9.42 -3.08
C GLY A 61 14.61 9.31 -4.26
N VAL A 62 13.38 8.83 -4.03
CA VAL A 62 12.34 8.67 -5.05
C VAL A 62 11.61 10.00 -5.27
N LYS A 63 11.81 10.62 -6.44
CA LYS A 63 11.24 11.93 -6.77
C LYS A 63 9.83 11.89 -7.39
N SER A 64 9.41 10.73 -7.92
CA SER A 64 8.12 10.59 -8.60
C SER A 64 7.08 9.96 -7.68
N LYS A 65 6.00 10.69 -7.42
CA LYS A 65 4.82 10.25 -6.66
C LYS A 65 3.75 9.60 -7.55
N ASN A 66 4.07 9.29 -8.81
CA ASN A 66 3.13 8.61 -9.69
C ASN A 66 2.94 7.13 -9.25
N GLY A 67 1.71 6.61 -9.35
CA GLY A 67 1.37 5.27 -8.83
C GLY A 67 2.19 4.12 -9.43
N LEU A 68 2.65 4.25 -10.67
CA LEU A 68 3.50 3.24 -11.32
C LEU A 68 4.94 3.25 -10.78
N ALA A 69 5.51 4.43 -10.52
CA ALA A 69 6.83 4.60 -9.92
C ALA A 69 6.82 4.14 -8.47
N VAL A 70 5.74 4.45 -7.73
CA VAL A 70 5.47 3.95 -6.38
C VAL A 70 5.55 2.43 -6.36
N LEU A 71 4.78 1.75 -7.22
CA LEU A 71 4.76 0.29 -7.31
C LEU A 71 6.12 -0.31 -7.70
N LYS A 72 6.84 0.33 -8.62
CA LYS A 72 8.18 -0.11 -9.05
C LYS A 72 9.19 -0.03 -7.90
N GLN A 73 9.14 1.03 -7.10
CA GLN A 73 10.02 1.21 -5.95
C GLN A 73 9.69 0.25 -4.81
N LEU A 74 8.40 0.08 -4.48
CA LEU A 74 7.97 -0.92 -3.50
C LEU A 74 8.51 -2.31 -3.83
N ARG A 75 8.35 -2.76 -5.07
CA ARG A 75 8.90 -4.06 -5.53
C ARG A 75 10.41 -4.14 -5.38
N LYS A 76 11.15 -3.06 -5.67
CA LYS A 76 12.61 -3.02 -5.55
C LYS A 76 13.07 -3.11 -4.09
N SER A 77 12.40 -2.41 -3.19
CA SER A 77 12.77 -2.37 -1.77
C SER A 77 12.53 -3.70 -1.06
N LEU A 78 11.49 -4.44 -1.44
CA LEU A 78 11.20 -5.77 -0.86
C LEU A 78 12.19 -6.84 -1.27
N ILE A 79 12.65 -6.82 -2.52
CA ILE A 79 13.69 -7.76 -2.99
C ILE A 79 14.97 -7.57 -2.17
N LYS A 80 15.28 -6.34 -1.75
CA LYS A 80 16.45 -6.06 -0.91
C LYS A 80 16.27 -6.44 0.56
N SER A 81 15.04 -6.54 1.07
CA SER A 81 14.78 -6.88 2.48
C SER A 81 14.67 -8.40 2.71
N LEU A 82 14.64 -9.20 1.64
CA LEU A 82 14.59 -10.67 1.66
C LEU A 82 15.94 -11.32 1.28
N LEU A 83 16.99 -10.51 1.13
CA LEU A 83 18.39 -10.89 0.89
C LEU A 83 19.24 -10.35 2.05
#